data_AF-F8LB76-F1
#
_entry.id   AF-F8LB76-F1
#
_cell.length_a   1.000
_cell.length_b   1.000
_cell.length_c   1.000
_cell.angle_alpha   90.00
_cell.angle_beta   90.00
_cell.angle_gamma   90.00
#
_symmetry.space_group_name_H-M   'P 1'
#
loop_
_entity.id
_entity.type
_entity.pdbx_description
1 polymer ?
#
loop_
_entity_poly.entity_id
_entity_poly.type
_entity_poly.pdbx_seq_one_letter_code
_entity_poly.pdbx_strand_id
1 'polypeptide(L)'
;SLLDSYLCDDRCAELIKKRFESLKQVESIDVNAKAGSAKIKWNPKSTFTYQAIKTQLQLVGVGLSELRVRVRGRGVPQGEGAALISLGDNTRFNLISPIQVAPGEYAALPDGSQLSLAEGLKEKILSSAREKKVIVIEGPIYQGHRSPPLYLIVSRLQIEKK
;
A
#
# COMPACT_ATOMS: atom_id res chain seq x y z
N SER A 1 -2.42 -8.65 -31.77
CA SER A 1 -2.07 -7.22 -31.66
C SER A 1 -2.24 -6.81 -30.21
N LEU A 2 -1.36 -5.92 -29.75
CA LEU A 2 -1.21 -5.45 -28.38
C LEU A 2 -2.52 -4.78 -27.92
N LEU A 3 -3.19 -5.36 -26.93
CA LEU A 3 -4.33 -4.75 -26.26
C LEU A 3 -3.77 -3.66 -25.35
N ASP A 4 -3.82 -2.42 -25.86
CA ASP A 4 -3.45 -1.22 -25.13
C ASP A 4 -4.18 -1.16 -23.78
N SER A 5 -3.39 -1.16 -22.71
CA SER A 5 -3.81 -1.06 -21.31
C SER A 5 -4.23 0.37 -20.96
N TYR A 6 -5.37 0.81 -21.49
CA TYR A 6 -6.02 2.04 -21.04
C TYR A 6 -6.69 1.78 -19.67
N LEU A 7 -6.32 2.57 -18.65
CA LEU A 7 -7.02 2.59 -17.35
C LEU A 7 -8.52 2.83 -17.58
N CYS A 8 -8.81 3.76 -18.49
CA CYS A 8 -10.10 4.11 -19.05
C CYS A 8 -9.93 5.32 -20.00
N ASP A 9 -11.01 5.76 -20.67
CA ASP A 9 -11.01 6.97 -21.50
C ASP A 9 -10.79 8.26 -20.67
N ASP A 10 -10.56 9.39 -21.34
CA ASP A 10 -10.30 10.68 -20.67
C ASP A 10 -11.44 11.06 -19.71
N ARG A 11 -12.68 10.75 -20.08
CA ARG A 11 -13.87 10.99 -19.25
C ARG A 11 -13.81 10.22 -17.94
N CYS A 12 -13.44 8.95 -17.97
CA CYS A 12 -13.27 8.17 -16.75
C CYS A 12 -12.07 8.67 -15.92
N ALA A 13 -10.98 9.09 -16.55
CA ALA A 13 -9.83 9.66 -15.83
C ALA A 13 -10.23 10.91 -15.04
N GLU A 14 -11.03 11.80 -15.65
CA GLU A 14 -11.61 12.96 -14.98
C GLU A 14 -12.56 12.57 -13.83
N LEU A 15 -13.39 11.54 -14.02
CA LEU A 15 -14.28 11.04 -12.96
C LEU A 15 -13.50 10.46 -11.78
N ILE A 16 -12.44 9.68 -12.03
CA ILE A 16 -11.53 9.19 -10.98
C ILE A 16 -10.97 10.39 -10.23
N LYS A 17 -10.36 11.35 -10.93
CA LYS A 17 -9.78 12.55 -10.32
C LYS A 17 -10.78 13.27 -9.41
N LYS A 18 -11.97 13.59 -9.93
CA LYS A 18 -13.05 14.28 -9.19
C LYS A 18 -13.51 13.51 -7.95
N ARG A 19 -13.62 12.18 -8.04
CA ARG A 19 -14.02 11.34 -6.90
C ARG A 19 -12.98 11.36 -5.80
N PHE A 20 -11.71 11.21 -6.14
CA PHE A 20 -10.63 11.21 -5.14
C PHE A 20 -10.38 12.61 -4.56
N GLU A 21 -10.46 13.68 -5.35
CA GLU A 21 -10.37 15.06 -4.85
C GLU A 21 -11.49 15.41 -3.86
N SER A 22 -12.64 14.73 -3.92
CA SER A 22 -13.72 14.92 -2.95
C SER A 22 -13.46 14.28 -1.58
N LEU A 23 -12.45 13.41 -1.46
CA LEU A 23 -12.11 12.74 -0.21
C LEU A 23 -11.21 13.61 0.66
N LYS A 24 -11.62 13.86 1.90
CA LYS A 24 -10.79 14.58 2.90
C LYS A 24 -9.46 13.86 3.20
N GLN A 25 -9.42 12.55 2.96
CA GLN A 25 -8.22 11.73 3.16
C GLN A 25 -7.21 11.83 2.00
N VAL A 26 -7.56 12.47 0.90
CA VAL A 26 -6.67 12.65 -0.26
C VAL A 26 -6.15 14.08 -0.27
N GLU A 27 -4.83 14.23 -0.32
CA GLU A 27 -4.18 15.54 -0.47
C GLU A 27 -4.04 15.93 -1.94
N SER A 28 -3.66 14.96 -2.79
CA SER A 28 -3.62 15.14 -4.23
C SER A 28 -3.74 13.82 -4.98
N ILE A 29 -4.14 13.88 -6.25
CA ILE A 29 -4.18 12.74 -7.15
C ILE A 29 -3.64 13.14 -8.53
N ASP A 30 -2.88 12.24 -9.14
CA ASP A 30 -2.40 12.32 -10.51
C ASP A 30 -2.80 11.03 -11.24
N VAL A 31 -3.59 11.14 -12.32
CA VAL A 31 -4.15 10.00 -13.06
C VAL A 31 -3.45 9.90 -14.40
N ASN A 32 -2.80 8.77 -14.66
CA ASN A 32 -2.23 8.44 -15.95
C ASN A 32 -3.09 7.37 -16.62
N ALA A 33 -4.09 7.83 -17.38
CA ALA A 33 -5.06 6.97 -18.06
C ALA A 33 -4.39 6.02 -19.06
N LYS A 34 -3.42 6.51 -19.83
CA LYS A 34 -2.67 5.71 -20.81
C LYS A 34 -1.84 4.60 -20.18
N ALA A 35 -1.36 4.81 -18.95
CA ALA A 35 -0.51 3.86 -18.26
C ALA A 35 -1.28 2.94 -17.30
N GLY A 36 -2.61 3.01 -17.23
CA GLY A 36 -3.32 2.13 -16.31
C GLY A 36 -3.03 2.45 -14.84
N SER A 37 -2.72 3.71 -14.46
CA SER A 37 -2.31 4.02 -13.08
C SER A 37 -2.79 5.37 -12.55
N ALA A 38 -2.87 5.46 -11.21
CA ALA A 38 -3.07 6.73 -10.50
C ALA A 38 -2.13 6.79 -9.28
N LYS A 39 -1.57 7.98 -9.02
CA LYS A 39 -0.75 8.27 -7.85
C LYS A 39 -1.54 9.15 -6.91
N ILE A 40 -1.72 8.68 -5.68
CA ILE A 40 -2.50 9.38 -4.66
C ILE A 40 -1.55 9.77 -3.54
N LYS A 41 -1.51 11.07 -3.20
CA LYS A 41 -0.90 11.53 -1.96
C LYS A 41 -1.97 11.50 -0.87
N TRP A 42 -1.78 10.61 0.09
CA TRP A 42 -2.70 10.48 1.22
C TRP A 42 -2.45 11.57 2.26
N ASN A 43 -3.52 12.10 2.83
CA ASN A 43 -3.45 13.08 3.91
C ASN A 43 -2.84 12.42 5.16
N PRO A 44 -1.68 12.90 5.66
CA PRO A 44 -0.98 12.25 6.76
C PRO A 44 -1.73 12.33 8.10
N LYS A 45 -2.80 13.12 8.20
CA LYS A 45 -3.66 13.20 9.40
C LYS A 45 -4.89 12.29 9.33
N SER A 46 -5.10 11.61 8.20
CA SER A 46 -6.26 10.75 7.99
C SER A 46 -5.85 9.28 7.97
N THR A 47 -6.53 8.45 8.75
CA THR A 47 -6.28 7.00 8.75
C THR A 47 -6.42 6.40 7.36
N PHE A 48 -5.36 5.74 6.90
CA PHE A 48 -5.38 5.00 5.64
C PHE A 48 -6.32 3.80 5.71
N THR A 49 -7.15 3.64 4.68
CA THR A 49 -7.99 2.45 4.51
C THR A 49 -7.99 2.01 3.05
N TYR A 50 -7.78 0.71 2.81
CA TYR A 50 -7.89 0.12 1.48
C TYR A 50 -9.31 0.32 0.90
N GLN A 51 -10.34 0.20 1.75
CA GLN A 51 -11.73 0.31 1.35
C GLN A 51 -12.09 1.69 0.78
N ALA A 52 -11.53 2.79 1.31
CA ALA A 52 -11.78 4.12 0.77
C ALA A 52 -11.36 4.23 -0.70
N ILE A 53 -10.19 3.65 -1.05
CA ILE A 53 -9.71 3.61 -2.45
C ILE A 53 -10.62 2.73 -3.30
N LYS A 54 -10.91 1.51 -2.84
CA LYS A 54 -11.73 0.55 -3.56
C LYS A 54 -13.12 1.10 -3.88
N THR A 55 -13.79 1.72 -2.91
CA THR A 55 -15.13 2.29 -3.09
C THR A 55 -15.14 3.38 -4.16
N GLN A 56 -14.14 4.28 -4.21
CA GLN A 56 -14.13 5.31 -5.25
C GLN A 56 -13.94 4.73 -6.65
N LEU A 57 -13.06 3.73 -6.80
CA LEU A 57 -12.85 3.08 -8.08
C LEU A 57 -14.09 2.31 -8.55
N GLN A 58 -14.77 1.60 -7.64
CA GLN A 58 -16.02 0.90 -7.93
C GLN A 58 -17.13 1.84 -8.40
N LEU A 59 -17.23 3.04 -7.83
CA LEU A 59 -18.21 4.06 -8.26
C LEU A 59 -17.97 4.62 -9.67
N VAL A 60 -16.77 4.39 -10.23
CA VAL A 60 -16.42 4.76 -11.61
C VAL A 60 -16.40 3.51 -12.52
N GLY A 61 -16.73 2.33 -11.99
CA GLY A 61 -16.72 1.07 -12.74
C GLY A 61 -15.31 0.52 -13.01
N VAL A 62 -14.30 0.97 -12.26
CA VAL A 62 -12.90 0.57 -12.45
C VAL A 62 -12.47 -0.44 -11.38
N GLY A 63 -11.83 -1.53 -11.84
CA GLY A 63 -11.23 -2.53 -10.97
C GLY A 63 -9.87 -2.11 -10.43
N LEU A 64 -9.55 -2.53 -9.21
CA LEU A 64 -8.22 -2.33 -8.60
C LEU A 64 -7.41 -3.62 -8.73
N SER A 65 -6.41 -3.64 -9.61
CA SER A 65 -5.51 -4.77 -9.82
C SER A 65 -4.43 -4.87 -8.75
N GLU A 66 -3.77 -3.76 -8.40
CA GLU A 66 -2.72 -3.67 -7.40
C GLU A 66 -2.81 -2.33 -6.66
N LEU A 67 -2.57 -2.32 -5.34
CA LEU A 67 -2.39 -1.08 -4.56
C LEU A 67 -1.01 -1.09 -3.94
N ARG A 68 -0.11 -0.28 -4.49
CA ARG A 68 1.21 -0.03 -3.90
C ARG A 68 1.18 1.19 -3.01
N VAL A 69 1.76 1.06 -1.83
CA VAL A 69 1.90 2.14 -0.86
C VAL A 69 3.37 2.42 -0.59
N ARG A 70 3.68 3.68 -0.32
CA ARG A 70 4.96 4.12 0.23
C ARG A 70 4.68 4.76 1.58
N VAL A 71 5.02 4.07 2.66
CA VAL A 71 4.64 4.43 4.02
C VAL A 71 5.90 4.82 4.80
N ARG A 72 5.88 6.03 5.37
CA ARG A 72 6.89 6.51 6.30
C ARG A 72 6.42 6.22 7.72
N GLY A 73 7.22 5.53 8.52
CA GLY A 73 6.77 4.97 9.80
C GLY A 73 7.87 4.57 10.76
N ARG A 74 7.47 3.95 11.86
CA ARG A 74 8.35 3.29 12.83
C ARG A 74 8.08 1.79 12.84
N GLY A 75 9.14 0.99 12.81
CA GLY A 75 9.05 -0.44 13.04
C GLY A 75 8.63 -0.75 14.48
N VAL A 76 7.82 -1.78 14.68
CA VAL A 76 7.46 -2.30 16.00
C VAL A 76 7.44 -3.84 15.98
N PRO A 77 7.77 -4.51 17.08
CA PRO A 77 7.64 -5.96 17.17
C PRO A 77 6.17 -6.41 17.09
N GLN A 78 5.94 -7.58 16.50
CA GLN A 78 4.62 -8.22 16.42
C GLN A 78 4.74 -9.75 16.45
N GLY A 79 4.55 -10.37 17.62
CA GLY A 79 4.77 -11.82 17.74
C GLY A 79 6.14 -12.20 17.17
N GLU A 80 6.15 -13.16 16.26
CA GLU A 80 7.36 -13.60 15.54
C GLU A 80 7.78 -12.66 14.39
N GLY A 81 6.97 -11.67 14.03
CA GLY A 81 7.20 -10.74 12.93
C GLY A 81 7.44 -9.28 13.36
N ALA A 82 7.16 -8.37 12.43
CA ALA A 82 7.25 -6.93 12.64
C ALA A 82 6.06 -6.20 11.99
N ALA A 83 5.72 -5.04 12.51
CA ALA A 83 4.78 -4.11 11.91
C ALA A 83 5.43 -2.74 11.68
N LEU A 84 4.83 -1.98 10.80
CA LEU A 84 5.09 -0.56 10.61
C LEU A 84 3.90 0.23 11.13
N ILE A 85 4.15 1.21 12.00
CA ILE A 85 3.18 2.24 12.37
C ILE A 85 3.51 3.49 11.57
N SER A 86 2.60 3.91 10.70
CA SER A 86 2.79 5.13 9.90
C SER A 86 2.86 6.38 10.76
N LEU A 87 3.75 7.30 10.37
CA LEU A 87 3.84 8.60 10.99
C LEU A 87 2.68 9.48 10.51
N GLY A 88 1.94 10.06 11.46
CA GLY A 88 0.87 11.02 11.20
C GLY A 88 -0.51 10.49 11.56
N ASP A 89 -0.89 9.32 11.03
CA ASP A 89 -2.22 8.73 11.21
C ASP A 89 -2.24 7.43 12.04
N ASN A 90 -1.06 6.94 12.45
CA ASN A 90 -0.85 5.72 13.25
C ASN A 90 -1.46 4.44 12.64
N THR A 91 -1.69 4.41 11.33
CA THR A 91 -2.12 3.19 10.64
C THR A 91 -1.07 2.10 10.81
N ARG A 92 -1.54 0.92 11.23
CA ARG A 92 -0.69 -0.27 11.40
C ARG A 92 -0.69 -1.10 10.12
N PHE A 93 0.51 -1.42 9.66
CA PHE A 93 0.77 -2.37 8.58
C PHE A 93 1.58 -3.54 9.13
N ASN A 94 0.99 -4.73 9.15
CA ASN A 94 1.72 -5.95 9.41
C ASN A 94 2.64 -6.20 8.23
N LEU A 95 3.93 -6.43 8.49
CA LEU A 95 4.90 -6.58 7.42
C LEU A 95 5.03 -8.05 7.07
N ILE A 96 5.09 -8.32 5.77
CA ILE A 96 5.38 -9.64 5.23
C ILE A 96 6.58 -9.56 4.29
N SER A 97 7.31 -10.68 4.16
CA SER A 97 8.48 -10.76 3.28
C SER A 97 8.13 -10.35 1.84
N PRO A 98 9.12 -9.92 1.04
CA PRO A 98 8.93 -9.84 -0.40
C PRO A 98 8.44 -11.19 -0.95
N ILE A 99 7.37 -11.16 -1.75
CA ILE A 99 6.85 -12.33 -2.45
C ILE A 99 6.81 -11.97 -3.93
N GLN A 100 7.33 -12.86 -4.77
CA GLN A 100 7.13 -12.76 -6.21
C GLN A 100 5.86 -13.50 -6.57
N VAL A 101 4.88 -12.78 -7.11
CA VAL A 101 3.56 -13.31 -7.46
C VAL A 101 3.24 -12.78 -8.84
N ALA A 102 2.80 -13.64 -9.76
CA ALA A 102 2.36 -13.15 -11.05
C ALA A 102 1.08 -12.31 -10.88
N PRO A 103 0.83 -11.30 -11.75
CA PRO A 103 -0.41 -10.53 -11.70
C PRO A 103 -1.64 -11.45 -11.72
N GLY A 104 -2.52 -11.31 -10.73
CA GLY A 104 -3.74 -12.13 -10.59
C GLY A 104 -3.63 -13.32 -9.61
N GLU A 105 -2.42 -13.74 -9.22
CA GLU A 105 -2.23 -14.90 -8.32
C GLU A 105 -2.24 -14.53 -6.84
N TYR A 106 -2.34 -13.24 -6.50
CA TYR A 106 -2.39 -12.76 -5.11
C TYR A 106 -3.59 -13.30 -4.31
N ALA A 107 -4.64 -13.77 -4.98
CA ALA A 107 -5.82 -14.36 -4.33
C ALA A 107 -5.62 -15.86 -3.97
N ALA A 108 -4.62 -16.52 -4.55
CA ALA A 108 -4.30 -17.93 -4.29
C ALA A 108 -3.26 -18.11 -3.17
N LEU A 109 -2.75 -17.01 -2.62
CA LEU A 109 -1.77 -17.04 -1.54
C LEU A 109 -2.43 -17.40 -0.19
N PRO A 110 -1.68 -18.07 0.72
CA PRO A 110 -2.16 -18.35 2.08
C PRO A 110 -2.58 -17.08 2.83
N ASP A 111 -3.31 -17.22 3.94
CA ASP A 111 -3.65 -16.04 4.76
C ASP A 111 -2.37 -15.24 5.10
N GLY A 112 -2.47 -13.90 5.03
CA GLY A 112 -1.35 -13.00 5.22
C GLY A 112 -0.67 -13.16 6.58
N SER A 113 -1.41 -13.66 7.56
CA SER A 113 -0.92 -14.02 8.90
C SER A 113 0.11 -15.15 8.92
N GLN A 114 0.11 -16.00 7.89
CA GLN A 114 1.01 -17.15 7.75
C GLN A 114 2.31 -16.80 7.01
N LEU A 115 2.39 -15.58 6.45
CA LEU A 115 3.52 -15.11 5.68
C LEU A 115 4.48 -14.35 6.60
N SER A 116 5.53 -15.02 7.04
CA SER A 116 6.51 -14.45 7.97
C SER A 116 7.50 -13.50 7.30
N LEU A 117 8.03 -12.56 8.08
CA LEU A 117 9.20 -11.79 7.68
C LEU A 117 10.45 -12.66 7.74
N ALA A 118 11.33 -12.56 6.75
CA ALA A 118 12.67 -13.14 6.83
C ALA A 118 13.42 -12.54 8.02
N GLU A 119 14.10 -13.37 8.79
CA GLU A 119 14.69 -12.97 10.08
C GLU A 119 15.63 -11.76 9.93
N GLY A 120 16.49 -11.75 8.92
CA GLY A 120 17.39 -10.61 8.67
C GLY A 120 16.67 -9.30 8.34
N LEU A 121 15.50 -9.35 7.71
CA LEU A 121 14.70 -8.15 7.45
C LEU A 121 14.01 -7.67 8.72
N LYS A 122 13.52 -8.60 9.55
CA LYS A 122 12.90 -8.32 10.84
C LYS A 122 13.91 -7.66 11.77
N GLU A 123 15.10 -8.24 11.92
CA GLU A 123 16.18 -7.68 12.73
C GLU A 123 16.53 -6.26 12.30
N LYS A 124 16.60 -5.99 10.98
CA LYS A 124 16.88 -4.66 10.44
C LYS A 124 15.79 -3.64 10.77
N ILE A 125 14.52 -4.04 10.75
CA ILE A 125 13.39 -3.16 11.13
C ILE A 125 13.37 -2.92 12.64
N LEU A 126 13.64 -3.95 13.45
CA LEU A 126 13.63 -3.83 14.90
C LEU A 126 14.86 -3.07 15.43
N SER A 127 16.03 -3.21 14.80
CA SER A 127 17.21 -2.42 15.16
C SER A 127 16.99 -0.94 14.87
N SER A 128 16.43 -0.60 13.70
CA SER A 128 16.05 0.78 13.38
C SER A 128 15.01 1.35 14.35
N ALA A 129 14.06 0.53 14.83
CA ALA A 129 13.12 0.92 15.87
C ALA A 129 13.81 1.24 17.22
N ARG A 130 14.74 0.38 17.68
CA ARG A 130 15.54 0.61 18.90
C ARG A 130 16.34 1.90 18.83
N GLU A 131 16.86 2.20 17.64
CA GLU A 131 17.61 3.43 17.37
C GLU A 131 16.72 4.66 17.11
N LYS A 132 15.39 4.52 17.28
CA LYS A 132 14.37 5.57 17.03
C LYS A 132 14.45 6.16 15.61
N LYS A 133 14.92 5.38 14.64
CA LYS A 133 15.00 5.77 13.25
C LYS A 133 13.64 5.68 12.57
N VAL A 134 13.39 6.58 11.65
CA VAL A 134 12.25 6.50 10.74
C VAL A 134 12.62 5.63 9.55
N ILE A 135 11.68 4.77 9.16
CA ILE A 135 11.84 3.93 7.98
C ILE A 135 10.76 4.24 6.96
N VAL A 136 11.09 4.06 5.70
CA VAL A 136 10.16 4.14 4.58
C VAL A 136 10.08 2.77 3.94
N ILE A 137 8.88 2.19 3.94
CA ILE A 137 8.60 0.92 3.29
C ILE A 137 7.74 1.18 2.07
N GLU A 138 8.12 0.59 0.94
CA GLU A 138 7.34 0.59 -0.28
C GLU A 138 7.01 -0.85 -0.67
N GLY A 139 5.76 -1.05 -1.11
CA GLY A 139 5.32 -2.30 -1.69
C GLY A 139 3.80 -2.42 -1.79
N PRO A 140 3.31 -3.55 -2.33
CA PRO A 140 1.88 -3.79 -2.47
C PRO A 140 1.21 -4.13 -1.14
N ILE A 141 -0.02 -3.66 -0.97
CA ILE A 141 -0.95 -4.17 0.04
C ILE A 141 -1.37 -5.57 -0.38
N TYR A 142 -1.21 -6.52 0.54
CA TYR A 142 -1.57 -7.91 0.31
C TYR A 142 -3.09 -8.06 0.12
N GLN A 143 -3.50 -8.45 -1.09
CA GLN A 143 -4.92 -8.50 -1.45
C GLN A 143 -5.66 -9.75 -0.97
N GLY A 144 -4.96 -10.78 -0.49
CA GLY A 144 -5.59 -11.91 0.19
C GLY A 144 -6.24 -11.50 1.52
N HIS A 145 -5.84 -10.35 2.09
CA HIS A 145 -6.39 -9.82 3.34
C HIS A 145 -6.64 -8.30 3.24
N ARG A 146 -7.88 -7.92 2.89
CA ARG A 146 -8.26 -6.54 2.53
C ARG A 146 -8.93 -5.73 3.66
N SER A 147 -8.96 -6.29 4.87
CA SER A 147 -9.46 -5.66 6.10
C SER A 147 -8.33 -5.47 7.11
N PRO A 148 -8.45 -4.57 8.09
CA PRO A 148 -7.50 -4.50 9.18
C PRO A 148 -7.38 -5.83 9.94
N PRO A 149 -6.15 -6.23 10.35
CA PRO A 149 -4.89 -5.53 10.12
C PRO A 149 -4.44 -5.62 8.65
N LEU A 150 -3.99 -4.50 8.09
CA LEU A 150 -3.48 -4.47 6.72
C LEU A 150 -2.10 -5.15 6.66
N TYR A 151 -1.85 -5.92 5.60
CA TYR A 151 -0.55 -6.55 5.36
C TYR A 151 0.17 -5.84 4.21
N LEU A 152 1.43 -5.44 4.44
CA LEU A 152 2.29 -4.77 3.48
C LEU A 152 3.48 -5.67 3.12
N ILE A 153 3.55 -6.04 1.84
CA ILE A 153 4.69 -6.77 1.28
C ILE A 153 5.88 -5.80 1.22
N VAL A 154 6.98 -6.13 1.88
CA VAL A 154 8.17 -5.26 1.89
C VAL A 154 8.95 -5.44 0.59
N SER A 155 8.64 -4.65 -0.44
CA SER A 155 9.41 -4.65 -1.69
C SER A 155 10.69 -3.82 -1.56
N ARG A 156 10.64 -2.71 -0.84
CA ARG A 156 11.79 -1.84 -0.57
C ARG A 156 11.72 -1.28 0.85
N LEU A 157 12.85 -1.36 1.55
CA LEU A 157 13.05 -0.75 2.88
C LEU A 157 14.17 0.29 2.79
N GLN A 158 13.87 1.51 3.19
CA GLN A 158 14.83 2.60 3.36
C GLN A 158 14.82 3.07 4.81
N ILE A 159 16.00 3.25 5.39
CA ILE A 159 16.18 3.87 6.71
C ILE A 159 16.53 5.33 6.46
N GLU A 160 15.77 6.27 7.02
CA GLU A 160 16.08 7.70 6.89
C GLU A 160 17.37 8.03 7.65
N LYS A 161 18.27 8.74 6.97
CA LYS A 161 19.46 9.31 7.61
C LYS A 161 19.03 10.54 8.40
N LYS A 162 19.63 10.73 9.58
CA LYS A 162 19.45 11.95 10.38
C LYS A 162 19.95 13.17 9.62
#